data_AF-A0A016T506-F1
#
_entry.id   AF-A0A016T506-F1
#
_cell.length_a   1.000
_cell.length_b   1.000
_cell.length_c   1.000
_cell.angle_alpha   90.00
_cell.angle_beta   90.00
_cell.angle_gamma   90.00
#
_symmetry.space_group_name_H-M   'P 1'
#
loop_
_entity.id
_entity.type
_entity.pdbx_description
1 polymer ?
#
loop_
_entity_poly.entity_id
_entity_poly.type
_entity_poly.pdbx_seq_one_letter_code
_entity_poly.pdbx_strand_id
1 'polypeptide(L)'
;MHFYVRSMITDLFSILTRYPNARVNPWPAVQLGSKRANSLAFDPNLELEFRNQAAAMTDCLLLYKESAKFIIFPDTDDIIIPRLGRTYIEEFQKVTLPIELNSALHLRFWNFVNHTQPTSAPLPSYDPLLTSLANAPLINPDDLTQIQENFVRNMRSALSTYERLPEVSIYYPLIEQCYNRIFYNGEQHSKCKGPELCDLPQFPGVRCVNVKSEYETFDGYDRIFLHRLVDVRFEHSDLGCTM
;
A
#
# COMPACT_ATOMS: atom_id res chain seq x y z
N MET A 1 -3.97 -7.44 -9.54
CA MET A 1 -3.43 -6.63 -8.42
C MET A 1 -2.85 -5.35 -9.01
N HIS A 2 -3.16 -4.21 -8.41
CA HIS A 2 -2.70 -2.90 -8.84
C HIS A 2 -1.76 -2.32 -7.79
N PHE A 3 -0.56 -1.95 -8.19
CA PHE A 3 0.44 -1.32 -7.34
C PHE A 3 0.63 0.11 -7.81
N TYR A 4 0.43 1.08 -6.92
CA TYR A 4 0.77 2.47 -7.16
C TYR A 4 2.13 2.73 -6.51
N VAL A 5 3.12 3.08 -7.33
CA VAL A 5 4.52 3.16 -6.89
C VAL A 5 5.06 4.55 -7.21
N ARG A 6 5.69 5.19 -6.24
CA ARG A 6 6.49 6.41 -6.43
C ARG A 6 7.94 6.08 -6.73
N SER A 7 8.50 5.15 -5.97
CA SER A 7 9.83 4.60 -6.20
C SER A 7 9.93 3.17 -5.71
N MET A 8 10.83 2.39 -6.32
CA MET A 8 11.06 0.99 -5.94
C MET A 8 12.43 0.51 -6.41
N ILE A 9 13.10 -0.30 -5.60
CA ILE A 9 14.33 -1.01 -6.00
C ILE A 9 14.11 -1.70 -7.35
N THR A 10 15.02 -1.48 -8.29
CA THR A 10 14.84 -1.90 -9.69
C THR A 10 14.59 -3.39 -9.82
N ASP A 11 15.28 -4.24 -9.06
CA ASP A 11 15.10 -5.69 -9.12
C ASP A 11 13.75 -6.13 -8.52
N LEU A 12 13.26 -5.45 -7.49
CA LEU A 12 11.92 -5.69 -6.95
C LEU A 12 10.83 -5.29 -7.94
N PHE A 13 10.99 -4.12 -8.58
CA PHE A 13 10.11 -3.67 -9.67
C PHE A 13 10.10 -4.67 -10.82
N SER A 14 11.27 -5.19 -11.18
CA SER A 14 11.42 -6.20 -12.24
C SER A 14 10.77 -7.54 -11.88
N ILE A 15 10.77 -7.92 -10.60
CA ILE A 15 10.06 -9.11 -10.13
C ILE A 15 8.54 -8.89 -10.21
N LEU A 16 8.04 -7.75 -9.71
CA LEU A 16 6.60 -7.46 -9.70
C LEU A 16 6.02 -7.38 -11.12
N THR A 17 6.73 -6.75 -12.06
CA THR A 17 6.28 -6.60 -13.45
C THR A 17 6.28 -7.90 -14.25
N ARG A 18 6.95 -8.96 -13.76
CA ARG A 18 6.89 -10.30 -14.39
C ARG A 18 5.58 -11.03 -14.08
N TYR A 19 4.86 -10.66 -13.03
CA TYR A 19 3.61 -11.33 -12.69
C TYR A 19 2.50 -10.87 -13.64
N PRO A 20 1.87 -11.78 -14.40
CA PRO A 20 0.93 -11.41 -15.47
C PRO A 20 -0.32 -10.68 -14.97
N ASN A 21 -0.69 -10.91 -13.70
CA ASN A 21 -1.86 -10.31 -13.05
C ASN A 21 -1.49 -9.10 -12.17
N ALA A 22 -0.23 -8.68 -12.16
CA ALA A 22 0.23 -7.48 -11.47
C ALA A 22 0.32 -6.33 -12.48
N ARG A 23 -0.23 -5.17 -12.10
CA ARG A 23 -0.08 -3.92 -12.84
C ARG A 23 0.59 -2.93 -11.92
N VAL A 24 1.73 -2.38 -12.34
CA VAL A 24 2.47 -1.36 -11.60
C VAL A 24 2.25 -0.03 -12.31
N ASN A 25 1.56 0.88 -11.65
CA ASN A 25 1.21 2.20 -12.16
C ASN A 25 2.06 3.26 -11.45
N PRO A 26 2.53 4.27 -12.19
CA PRO A 26 3.26 5.36 -11.58
C PRO A 26 2.31 6.19 -10.71
N TRP A 27 2.78 6.58 -9.54
CA TRP A 27 2.07 7.46 -8.63
C TRP A 27 2.70 8.87 -8.66
N PRO A 28 2.10 9.82 -9.40
CA PRO A 28 2.76 11.08 -9.69
C PRO A 28 2.68 12.06 -8.51
N ALA A 29 3.76 12.80 -8.28
CA ALA A 29 3.84 13.86 -7.29
C ALA A 29 3.99 15.21 -7.99
N VAL A 30 3.27 16.23 -7.51
CA VAL A 30 3.22 17.54 -8.17
C VAL A 30 4.54 18.27 -7.95
N GLN A 31 5.29 18.53 -9.01
CA GLN A 31 6.46 19.40 -8.93
C GLN A 31 6.05 20.83 -9.32
N LEU A 32 6.12 21.75 -8.36
CA LEU A 32 5.86 23.16 -8.65
C LEU A 32 7.01 23.73 -9.49
N GLY A 33 6.69 24.34 -10.63
CA GLY A 33 7.67 25.02 -11.48
C GLY A 33 8.20 26.32 -10.86
N SER A 34 9.22 26.90 -11.50
CA SER A 34 10.00 28.07 -11.05
C SER A 34 9.20 29.30 -10.61
N LYS A 35 7.96 29.50 -11.10
CA LYS A 35 7.17 30.72 -10.82
C LYS A 35 6.54 30.77 -9.41
N ARG A 36 6.25 29.63 -8.77
CA ARG A 36 5.90 29.53 -7.34
C ARG A 36 6.96 28.76 -6.53
N ALA A 37 7.82 27.99 -7.20
CA ALA A 37 9.05 27.44 -6.62
C ALA A 37 10.12 28.50 -6.26
N ASN A 38 9.84 29.79 -6.49
CA ASN A 38 10.61 30.87 -5.85
C ASN A 38 10.29 31.01 -4.35
N SER A 39 9.20 30.42 -3.86
CA SER A 39 9.09 30.09 -2.44
C SER A 39 9.67 28.70 -2.24
N LEU A 40 10.91 28.63 -1.75
CA LEU A 40 11.54 27.38 -1.29
C LEU A 40 10.75 26.67 -0.18
N ALA A 41 9.66 27.27 0.33
CA ALA A 41 8.94 26.83 1.52
C ALA A 41 7.57 26.21 1.25
N PHE A 42 7.06 26.20 0.00
CA PHE A 42 5.73 25.64 -0.29
C PHE A 42 5.81 24.45 -1.25
N ASP A 43 5.41 23.27 -0.75
CA ASP A 43 5.27 22.04 -1.51
C ASP A 43 3.86 21.45 -1.25
N PRO A 44 2.99 21.36 -2.28
CA PRO A 44 1.63 20.86 -2.11
C PRO A 44 1.57 19.38 -1.72
N ASN A 45 2.63 18.61 -1.99
CA ASN A 45 2.67 17.20 -1.61
C ASN A 45 2.77 17.01 -0.08
N LEU A 46 3.22 18.04 0.66
CA LEU A 46 3.22 18.04 2.14
C LEU A 46 1.81 18.05 2.75
N GLU A 47 0.80 18.49 1.99
CA GLU A 47 -0.59 18.56 2.44
C GLU A 47 -1.38 17.30 2.03
N LEU A 48 -0.74 16.33 1.38
CA LEU A 48 -1.35 15.03 1.06
C LEU A 48 -1.31 14.12 2.28
N GLU A 49 -2.37 13.32 2.45
CA GLU A 49 -2.37 12.29 3.48
C GLU A 49 -1.31 11.20 3.18
N PHE A 50 -0.99 10.39 4.19
CA PHE A 50 0.20 9.54 4.19
C PHE A 50 0.27 8.58 2.99
N ARG A 51 1.29 8.75 2.14
CA ARG A 51 1.51 8.04 0.86
C ARG A 51 0.45 8.32 -0.21
N ASN A 52 -0.46 9.26 0.04
CA ASN A 52 -1.60 9.58 -0.81
C ASN A 52 -2.45 8.32 -1.12
N GLN A 53 -2.59 7.43 -0.14
CA GLN A 53 -3.39 6.20 -0.22
C GLN A 53 -4.85 6.46 -0.56
N ALA A 54 -5.47 7.48 0.03
CA ALA A 54 -6.87 7.83 -0.19
C ALA A 54 -7.13 8.15 -1.67
N ALA A 55 -6.22 8.86 -2.33
CA ALA A 55 -6.33 9.10 -3.77
C ALA A 55 -6.09 7.82 -4.58
N ALA A 56 -5.15 6.95 -4.19
CA ALA A 56 -4.92 5.68 -4.88
C ALA A 56 -6.12 4.72 -4.76
N MET A 57 -6.70 4.63 -3.56
CA MET A 57 -7.94 3.88 -3.29
C MET A 57 -9.11 4.47 -4.09
N THR A 58 -9.23 5.80 -4.13
CA THR A 58 -10.29 6.47 -4.91
C THR A 58 -10.15 6.22 -6.41
N ASP A 59 -8.94 6.30 -6.95
CA ASP A 59 -8.68 5.99 -8.37
C ASP A 59 -9.10 4.55 -8.69
N CYS A 60 -8.66 3.59 -7.86
CA CYS A 60 -9.06 2.19 -8.00
C CYS A 60 -10.60 2.00 -7.89
N LEU A 61 -11.26 2.66 -6.93
CA LEU A 61 -12.73 2.63 -6.83
C LEU A 61 -13.39 3.16 -8.11
N LEU A 62 -12.96 4.31 -8.62
CA LEU A 62 -13.54 4.91 -9.81
C LEU A 62 -13.33 4.06 -11.07
N LEU A 63 -12.17 3.42 -11.19
CA LEU A 63 -11.85 2.52 -12.29
C LEU A 63 -12.67 1.22 -12.25
N TYR A 64 -12.88 0.65 -11.05
CA TYR A 64 -13.41 -0.70 -10.90
C TYR A 64 -14.82 -0.82 -10.34
N LYS A 65 -15.45 0.29 -9.92
CA LYS A 65 -16.79 0.28 -9.29
C LYS A 65 -17.86 -0.46 -10.10
N GLU A 66 -17.79 -0.42 -11.44
CA GLU A 66 -18.75 -1.11 -12.32
C GLU A 66 -18.25 -2.48 -12.79
N SER A 67 -16.98 -2.82 -12.54
CA SER A 67 -16.32 -4.03 -13.05
C SER A 67 -16.24 -5.15 -12.02
N ALA A 68 -16.41 -4.84 -10.73
CA ALA A 68 -16.27 -5.80 -9.64
C ALA A 68 -17.38 -5.63 -8.60
N LYS A 69 -17.86 -6.75 -8.03
CA LYS A 69 -18.83 -6.73 -6.93
C LYS A 69 -18.21 -6.31 -5.59
N PHE A 70 -16.92 -6.58 -5.42
CA PHE A 70 -16.15 -6.27 -4.22
C PHE A 70 -14.78 -5.73 -4.64
N ILE A 71 -14.30 -4.71 -3.94
CA ILE A 71 -12.95 -4.16 -4.08
C ILE A 71 -12.30 -4.21 -2.71
N ILE A 72 -11.04 -4.61 -2.68
CA ILE A 72 -10.24 -4.68 -1.45
C ILE A 72 -8.95 -3.88 -1.62
N PHE A 73 -8.55 -3.21 -0.54
CA PHE A 73 -7.29 -2.47 -0.42
C PHE A 73 -6.42 -3.15 0.65
N PRO A 74 -5.79 -4.29 0.34
CA PRO A 74 -4.91 -4.96 1.29
C PRO A 74 -3.54 -4.30 1.28
N ASP A 75 -2.89 -4.25 2.45
CA ASP A 75 -1.45 -4.02 2.47
C ASP A 75 -0.72 -5.25 1.93
N THR A 76 0.46 -5.04 1.34
CA THR A 76 1.21 -6.11 0.66
C THR A 76 1.81 -7.14 1.61
N ASP A 77 1.94 -6.76 2.88
CA ASP A 77 2.42 -7.57 4.01
C ASP A 77 1.28 -8.20 4.82
N ASP A 78 0.02 -7.96 4.46
CA ASP A 78 -1.14 -8.59 5.07
C ASP A 78 -1.46 -9.96 4.45
N ILE A 79 -1.78 -10.93 5.31
CA ILE A 79 -2.37 -12.20 4.92
C ILE A 79 -3.82 -12.22 5.37
N ILE A 80 -4.73 -12.24 4.41
CA ILE A 80 -6.17 -12.33 4.68
C ILE A 80 -6.59 -13.79 4.57
N ILE A 81 -7.28 -14.31 5.57
CA ILE A 81 -7.74 -15.70 5.58
C ILE A 81 -9.25 -15.71 5.77
N PRO A 82 -10.04 -16.17 4.77
CA PRO A 82 -11.48 -16.38 4.92
C PRO A 82 -11.81 -17.28 6.11
N ARG A 83 -12.85 -16.94 6.88
CA ARG A 83 -13.29 -17.68 8.07
C ARG A 83 -14.73 -18.18 7.95
N LEU A 84 -15.59 -17.41 7.29
CA LEU A 84 -17.00 -17.73 7.04
C LEU A 84 -17.17 -18.53 5.73
N GLY A 85 -16.31 -18.34 4.73
CA GLY A 85 -16.34 -18.99 3.42
C GLY A 85 -15.06 -19.77 3.10
N ARG A 86 -15.11 -20.60 2.06
CA ARG A 86 -13.90 -21.28 1.52
C ARG A 86 -13.13 -20.40 0.53
N THR A 87 -13.74 -19.31 0.10
CA THR A 87 -13.18 -18.33 -0.85
C THR A 87 -13.47 -16.92 -0.35
N TYR A 88 -12.68 -15.93 -0.80
CA TYR A 88 -12.96 -14.53 -0.47
C TYR A 88 -14.35 -14.06 -0.95
N ILE A 89 -14.82 -14.57 -2.09
CA ILE A 89 -16.16 -14.21 -2.57
C ILE A 89 -17.27 -14.74 -1.67
N GLU A 90 -17.14 -15.98 -1.18
CA GLU A 90 -18.07 -16.53 -0.19
C GLU A 90 -17.99 -15.79 1.14
N GLU A 91 -16.79 -15.42 1.57
CA GLU A 91 -16.56 -14.61 2.77
C GLU A 91 -17.34 -13.30 2.69
N PHE A 92 -17.11 -12.51 1.64
CA PHE A 92 -17.70 -11.19 1.48
C PHE A 92 -19.22 -11.24 1.26
N GLN A 93 -19.75 -12.32 0.66
CA GLN A 93 -21.20 -12.52 0.54
C GLN A 93 -21.87 -12.86 1.87
N LYS A 94 -21.15 -13.50 2.80
CA LYS A 94 -21.66 -13.86 4.13
C LYS A 94 -21.57 -12.71 5.14
N VAL A 95 -20.76 -11.68 4.85
CA VAL A 95 -20.73 -10.44 5.62
C VAL A 95 -21.97 -9.61 5.28
N THR A 96 -22.97 -9.64 6.17
CA THR A 96 -24.20 -8.87 6.00
C THR A 96 -23.99 -7.43 6.46
N LEU A 97 -24.03 -6.47 5.53
CA LEU A 97 -24.04 -5.04 5.84
C LEU A 97 -25.39 -4.44 5.40
N PRO A 98 -25.95 -3.46 6.13
CA PRO A 98 -27.16 -2.78 5.68
C PRO A 98 -26.93 -2.15 4.30
N ILE A 99 -27.82 -2.43 3.34
CA ILE A 99 -27.72 -1.98 1.93
C ILE A 99 -27.67 -0.45 1.79
N GLU A 100 -28.21 0.26 2.79
CA GLU A 100 -28.26 1.73 2.86
C GLU A 100 -26.88 2.34 3.18
N LEU A 101 -25.88 1.54 3.57
CA LEU A 101 -24.61 2.01 4.10
C LEU A 101 -23.44 1.59 3.20
N ASN A 102 -22.87 2.57 2.50
CA ASN A 102 -21.48 2.46 2.04
C ASN A 102 -20.60 2.29 3.28
N SER A 103 -20.07 1.09 3.48
CA SER A 103 -19.34 0.72 4.69
C SER A 103 -17.93 0.27 4.31
N ALA A 104 -16.95 0.84 5.00
CA ALA A 104 -15.55 0.43 4.92
C ALA A 104 -15.22 -0.36 6.21
N LEU A 105 -14.89 -1.65 6.05
CA LEU A 105 -14.42 -2.48 7.15
C LEU A 105 -12.92 -2.24 7.35
N HIS A 106 -12.58 -1.53 8.42
CA HIS A 106 -11.19 -1.35 8.85
C HIS A 106 -10.93 -2.21 10.10
N LEU A 107 -10.02 -3.19 10.00
CA LEU A 107 -9.63 -4.05 11.11
C LEU A 107 -8.71 -3.28 12.07
N ARG A 108 -9.27 -2.39 12.90
CA ARG A 108 -8.50 -1.45 13.71
C ARG A 108 -8.17 -1.94 15.13
N PHE A 109 -9.00 -2.79 15.71
CA PHE A 109 -8.93 -3.08 17.15
C PHE A 109 -8.70 -4.56 17.40
N TRP A 110 -7.53 -4.86 17.96
CA TRP A 110 -7.18 -6.16 18.51
C TRP A 110 -7.32 -6.06 20.03
N ASN A 111 -8.37 -6.65 20.60
CA ASN A 111 -8.50 -6.79 22.04
C ASN A 111 -7.96 -8.16 22.44
N PHE A 112 -6.79 -8.19 23.06
CA PHE A 112 -6.33 -9.38 23.78
C PHE A 112 -7.17 -9.51 25.05
N VAL A 113 -8.14 -10.43 25.03
CA VAL A 113 -8.96 -10.72 26.20
C VAL A 113 -8.19 -11.69 27.08
N ASN A 114 -7.65 -11.21 28.20
CA ASN A 114 -7.24 -12.09 29.29
C ASN A 114 -8.51 -12.70 29.88
N HIS A 115 -8.84 -13.93 29.49
CA HIS A 115 -10.01 -14.62 30.04
C HIS A 115 -9.74 -15.07 31.48
N THR A 116 -10.20 -14.26 32.43
CA THR A 116 -10.78 -14.74 33.68
C THR A 116 -12.22 -14.23 33.74
N GLN A 117 -13.19 -15.02 33.26
CA GLN A 117 -14.61 -14.69 33.42
C GLN A 117 -15.34 -15.72 34.29
N PRO A 118 -16.18 -15.28 35.24
CA PRO A 118 -17.28 -16.07 35.78
C PRO A 118 -18.54 -15.95 34.90
N THR A 119 -19.29 -17.05 34.89
CA THR A 119 -20.48 -17.42 34.13
C THR A 119 -21.75 -16.64 34.48
N SER A 120 -22.49 -16.07 33.49
CA SER A 120 -23.98 -16.08 33.46
C SER A 120 -24.71 -15.17 32.43
N ALA A 121 -24.06 -14.48 31.49
CA ALA A 121 -24.79 -13.80 30.40
C ALA A 121 -24.51 -14.46 29.03
N PRO A 122 -25.53 -14.82 28.22
CA PRO A 122 -25.28 -15.22 26.84
C PRO A 122 -25.01 -13.95 26.02
N LEU A 123 -23.73 -13.71 25.76
CA LEU A 123 -23.26 -12.69 24.82
C LEU A 123 -23.49 -13.18 23.36
N PRO A 124 -23.70 -12.26 22.40
CA PRO A 124 -23.74 -12.63 20.99
C PRO A 124 -22.47 -13.39 20.60
N SER A 125 -22.67 -14.57 20.01
CA SER A 125 -21.61 -15.50 19.62
C SER A 125 -20.90 -15.01 18.35
N TYR A 126 -19.71 -14.45 18.53
CA TYR A 126 -18.66 -14.46 17.54
C TYR A 126 -17.48 -15.18 18.19
N ASP A 127 -17.13 -16.38 17.67
CA ASP A 127 -15.93 -17.12 18.07
C ASP A 127 -14.81 -16.87 17.05
N PRO A 128 -13.98 -15.83 17.25
CA PRO A 128 -12.84 -15.56 16.37
C PRO A 128 -11.74 -16.63 16.46
N LEU A 129 -11.72 -17.43 17.54
CA LEU A 129 -10.62 -18.34 17.84
C LEU A 129 -10.88 -19.77 17.37
N LEU A 130 -12.11 -20.15 17.04
CA LEU A 130 -12.49 -21.52 16.68
C LEU A 130 -11.85 -22.52 17.65
N THR A 131 -12.23 -22.49 18.93
CA THR A 131 -11.81 -23.56 19.87
C THR A 131 -12.34 -24.94 19.46
N SER A 132 -13.33 -24.95 18.57
CA SER A 132 -13.80 -26.10 17.82
C SER A 132 -13.72 -25.80 16.31
N LEU A 133 -12.50 -25.61 15.79
CA LEU A 133 -12.27 -25.95 14.38
C LEU A 133 -12.67 -27.42 14.25
N ALA A 134 -13.55 -27.73 13.30
CA ALA A 134 -13.60 -29.08 12.74
C ALA A 134 -12.14 -29.54 12.54
N ASN A 135 -11.82 -30.81 12.79
CA ASN A 135 -10.45 -31.38 12.81
C ASN A 135 -9.57 -31.12 11.55
N ALA A 136 -10.01 -30.31 10.59
CA ALA A 136 -9.28 -29.84 9.44
C ALA A 136 -8.43 -28.58 9.74
N PRO A 137 -7.20 -28.51 9.21
CA PRO A 137 -6.32 -27.34 9.35
C PRO A 137 -6.86 -26.11 8.60
N LEU A 138 -6.51 -24.91 9.08
CA LEU A 138 -6.88 -23.62 8.46
C LEU A 138 -6.33 -23.47 7.04
N ILE A 139 -5.18 -24.08 6.76
CA ILE A 139 -4.54 -24.12 5.45
C ILE A 139 -4.26 -25.59 5.13
N ASN A 140 -4.63 -26.02 3.93
CA ASN A 140 -4.34 -27.38 3.48
C ASN A 140 -2.84 -27.50 3.16
N PRO A 141 -2.12 -28.50 3.72
CA PRO A 141 -0.72 -28.75 3.38
C PRO A 141 -0.44 -28.85 1.88
N ASP A 142 -1.35 -29.42 1.10
CA ASP A 142 -1.18 -29.55 -0.35
C ASP A 142 -1.12 -28.18 -1.05
N ASP A 143 -1.91 -27.21 -0.57
CA ASP A 143 -1.90 -25.85 -1.10
C ASP A 143 -0.56 -25.17 -0.80
N LEU A 144 0.01 -25.39 0.39
CA LEU A 144 1.32 -24.87 0.76
C LEU A 144 2.44 -25.44 -0.12
N THR A 145 2.39 -26.74 -0.39
CA THR A 145 3.35 -27.39 -1.30
C THR A 145 3.25 -26.80 -2.70
N GLN A 146 2.04 -26.64 -3.23
CA GLN A 146 1.83 -26.05 -4.55
C GLN A 146 2.30 -24.58 -4.61
N ILE A 147 2.02 -23.78 -3.59
CA ILE A 147 2.51 -22.39 -3.49
C ILE A 147 4.04 -22.36 -3.51
N GLN A 148 4.70 -23.21 -2.72
CA GLN A 148 6.15 -23.28 -2.66
C GLN A 148 6.76 -23.71 -4.00
N GLU A 149 6.21 -24.73 -4.66
CA GLU A 149 6.67 -25.18 -5.96
C GLU A 149 6.56 -24.09 -7.03
N ASN A 150 5.44 -23.36 -7.04
CA ASN A 150 5.21 -22.25 -7.94
C ASN A 150 6.19 -21.10 -7.67
N PHE A 151 6.41 -20.77 -6.39
CA PHE A 151 7.39 -19.76 -5.98
C PHE A 151 8.80 -20.13 -6.45
N VAL A 152 9.27 -21.35 -6.15
CA VAL A 152 10.62 -21.81 -6.53
C VAL A 152 10.79 -21.83 -8.05
N ARG A 153 9.77 -22.26 -8.80
CA ARG A 153 9.80 -22.27 -10.27
C ARG A 153 9.95 -20.86 -10.84
N ASN A 154 9.16 -19.91 -10.34
CA ASN A 154 9.21 -18.51 -10.77
C ASN A 154 10.51 -17.82 -10.32
N MET A 155 10.98 -18.12 -9.12
CA MET A 155 12.25 -17.58 -8.62
C MET A 155 13.42 -18.04 -9.50
N ARG A 156 13.47 -19.34 -9.85
CA ARG A 156 14.51 -19.87 -10.75
C ARG A 156 14.55 -19.19 -12.12
N SER A 157 13.40 -18.84 -12.70
CA SER A 157 13.34 -18.12 -13.98
C SER A 157 13.76 -16.64 -13.87
N ALA A 158 13.90 -16.13 -12.65
CA ALA A 158 14.33 -14.78 -12.33
C ALA A 158 15.58 -14.75 -11.44
N LEU A 159 16.36 -15.84 -11.39
CA LEU A 159 17.42 -16.03 -10.39
C LEU A 159 18.40 -14.84 -10.35
N SER A 160 18.85 -14.39 -11.51
CA SER A 160 19.78 -13.24 -11.60
C SER A 160 19.20 -11.93 -11.04
N THR A 161 17.87 -11.79 -11.01
CA THR A 161 17.19 -10.63 -10.41
C THR A 161 17.14 -10.76 -8.89
N TYR A 162 16.88 -11.96 -8.37
CA TYR A 162 16.95 -12.25 -6.94
C TYR A 162 18.37 -12.09 -6.38
N GLU A 163 19.39 -12.53 -7.10
CA GLU A 163 20.80 -12.39 -6.71
C GLU A 163 21.28 -10.92 -6.60
N ARG A 164 20.59 -10.00 -7.31
CA ARG A 164 20.89 -8.57 -7.26
C ARG A 164 20.05 -7.79 -6.24
N LEU A 165 19.10 -8.44 -5.58
CA LEU A 165 18.35 -7.79 -4.51
C LEU A 165 19.31 -7.42 -3.38
N PRO A 166 19.13 -6.25 -2.75
CA PRO A 166 19.88 -5.90 -1.55
C PRO A 166 19.72 -6.97 -0.47
N GLU A 167 20.83 -7.41 0.12
CA GLU A 167 20.81 -8.34 1.26
C GLU A 167 20.24 -7.69 2.53
N VAL A 168 20.19 -6.35 2.55
CA VAL A 168 19.71 -5.54 3.66
C VAL A 168 18.63 -4.57 3.20
N SER A 169 17.65 -4.31 4.06
CA SER A 169 16.60 -3.32 3.82
C SER A 169 17.15 -1.90 4.01
N ILE A 170 17.78 -1.34 2.97
CA ILE A 170 18.49 -0.04 3.01
C ILE A 170 17.58 1.10 3.51
N TYR A 171 16.36 1.19 2.98
CA TYR A 171 15.45 2.31 3.28
C TYR A 171 14.58 2.07 4.51
N TYR A 172 14.34 0.81 4.92
CA TYR A 172 13.38 0.51 5.97
C TYR A 172 13.71 1.20 7.31
N PRO A 173 14.96 1.14 7.85
CA PRO A 173 15.29 1.81 9.11
C PRO A 173 15.10 3.34 9.05
N LEU A 174 15.37 3.95 7.90
CA LEU A 174 15.22 5.40 7.69
C LEU A 174 13.74 5.80 7.65
N ILE A 175 12.93 5.03 6.91
CA ILE A 175 11.49 5.24 6.82
C ILE A 175 10.85 5.00 8.19
N GLU A 176 11.23 3.95 8.91
CA GLU A 176 10.73 3.63 10.25
C GLU A 176 11.06 4.74 11.25
N GLN A 177 12.31 5.21 11.27
CA GLN A 177 12.70 6.33 12.14
C GLN A 177 11.90 7.59 11.82
N CYS A 178 11.74 7.93 10.54
CA CYS A 178 10.96 9.07 10.12
C CYS A 178 9.48 8.92 10.47
N TYR A 179 8.91 7.74 10.23
CA TYR A 179 7.53 7.40 10.56
C TYR A 179 7.27 7.57 12.06
N ASN A 180 8.15 7.04 12.90
CA ASN A 180 8.03 7.18 14.35
C ASN A 180 8.11 8.64 14.81
N ARG A 181 9.01 9.42 14.21
CA ARG A 181 9.13 10.85 14.46
C ARG A 181 7.85 11.61 14.10
N ILE A 182 7.30 11.36 12.91
CA ILE A 182 6.15 12.12 12.41
C ILE A 182 4.87 11.71 13.13
N PHE A 183 4.63 10.41 13.34
CA PHE A 183 3.34 9.92 13.83
C PHE A 183 3.25 9.79 15.35
N TYR A 184 4.28 9.27 16.01
CA TYR A 184 4.21 8.95 17.44
C TYR A 184 4.80 10.04 18.34
N ASN A 185 5.78 10.82 17.86
CA ASN A 185 6.48 11.82 18.67
C ASN A 185 5.87 13.24 18.62
N GLY A 186 4.68 13.38 18.04
CA GLY A 186 3.74 14.45 18.38
C GLY A 186 4.23 15.88 18.13
N GLU A 187 4.28 16.30 16.87
CA GLU A 187 4.12 17.72 16.52
C GLU A 187 3.01 17.87 15.47
N GLN A 188 2.02 18.71 15.79
CA GLN A 188 0.93 19.19 14.93
C GLN A 188 -0.09 18.14 14.41
N HIS A 189 -1.27 18.11 15.03
CA HIS A 189 -2.45 17.38 14.53
C HIS A 189 -3.18 18.09 13.39
N SER A 190 -2.80 19.33 13.06
CA SER A 190 -3.49 20.18 12.10
C SER A 190 -2.98 20.06 10.66
N LYS A 191 -1.97 19.22 10.40
CA LYS A 191 -1.38 19.01 9.07
C LYS A 191 -1.38 17.53 8.70
N CYS A 192 -1.52 17.27 7.41
CA CYS A 192 -1.36 15.93 6.88
C CYS A 192 0.10 15.48 7.06
N LYS A 193 0.27 14.27 7.58
CA LYS A 193 1.58 13.69 7.88
C LYS A 193 1.96 12.79 6.72
N GLY A 194 2.76 13.32 5.79
CA GLY A 194 3.21 12.61 4.59
C GLY A 194 4.65 12.10 4.69
N PRO A 195 5.03 11.10 3.87
CA PRO A 195 6.42 10.66 3.77
C PRO A 195 7.33 11.72 3.11
N GLU A 196 6.75 12.78 2.53
CA GLU A 196 7.46 13.99 2.07
C GLU A 196 8.18 14.75 3.20
N LEU A 197 7.78 14.51 4.45
CA LEU A 197 8.47 15.01 5.63
C LEU A 197 9.72 14.17 5.99
N CYS A 198 9.98 13.10 5.23
CA CYS A 198 11.16 12.26 5.38
C CYS A 198 12.23 12.70 4.40
N ASP A 199 13.40 13.03 4.94
CA ASP A 199 14.60 13.21 4.12
C ASP A 199 15.24 11.84 3.91
N LEU A 200 15.07 11.29 2.71
CA LEU A 200 15.72 10.05 2.31
C LEU A 200 17.01 10.41 1.54
N PRO A 201 18.20 10.07 2.08
CA PRO A 201 19.44 10.34 1.40
C PRO A 201 19.55 9.52 0.12
N GLN A 202 20.27 10.06 -0.86
CA GLN A 202 20.68 9.31 -2.03
C GLN A 202 21.68 8.22 -1.66
N PHE A 203 21.58 7.07 -2.32
CA PHE A 203 22.48 5.94 -2.15
C PHE A 203 23.11 5.59 -3.50
N PRO A 204 24.27 6.17 -3.84
CA PRO A 204 25.00 5.82 -5.06
C PRO A 204 25.27 4.31 -5.14
N GLY A 205 24.95 3.71 -6.29
CA GLY A 205 25.05 2.27 -6.53
C GLY A 205 23.77 1.50 -6.22
N VAL A 206 22.78 2.11 -5.55
CA VAL A 206 21.46 1.50 -5.37
C VAL A 206 20.60 1.79 -6.58
N ARG A 207 20.27 0.74 -7.34
CA ARG A 207 19.41 0.84 -8.52
C ARG A 207 17.95 0.96 -8.11
N CYS A 208 17.33 2.06 -8.50
CA CYS A 208 15.92 2.32 -8.25
C CYS A 208 15.18 2.72 -9.52
N VAL A 209 13.89 2.42 -9.56
CA VAL A 209 12.94 2.96 -10.53
C VAL A 209 12.14 4.03 -9.79
N ASN A 210 12.22 5.27 -10.26
CA ASN A 210 11.52 6.42 -9.69
C ASN A 210 10.46 6.94 -10.68
N VAL A 211 9.35 7.44 -10.17
CA VAL A 211 8.34 8.10 -10.99
C VAL A 211 8.76 9.53 -11.27
N LYS A 212 8.69 9.90 -12.54
CA LYS A 212 8.80 11.29 -12.98
C LYS A 212 7.50 11.73 -13.60
N SER A 213 7.12 12.95 -13.24
CA SER A 213 5.83 13.53 -13.60
C SER A 213 6.05 14.93 -14.14
N GLU A 214 5.41 15.24 -15.26
CA GLU A 214 5.44 16.55 -15.89
C GLU A 214 4.05 17.19 -15.77
N TYR A 215 4.01 18.45 -15.35
CA TYR A 215 2.76 19.18 -15.13
C TYR A 215 2.76 20.50 -15.89
N GLU A 216 1.60 20.85 -16.43
CA GLU A 216 1.29 22.19 -16.89
C GLU A 216 0.59 22.95 -15.77
N THR A 217 1.04 24.18 -15.51
CA THR A 217 0.45 25.06 -14.48
C THR A 217 -0.27 26.22 -15.15
N PHE A 218 -1.56 26.38 -14.84
CA PHE A 218 -2.39 27.47 -15.35
C PHE A 218 -2.48 28.59 -14.32
N ASP A 219 -1.97 29.76 -14.67
CA ASP A 219 -1.96 30.99 -13.84
C ASP A 219 -3.18 31.89 -14.14
N GLY A 220 -4.36 31.29 -14.36
CA GLY A 220 -5.56 31.98 -14.85
C GLY A 220 -6.46 32.57 -13.76
N TYR A 221 -6.20 32.27 -12.49
CA TYR A 221 -7.06 32.63 -11.36
C TYR A 221 -6.26 33.31 -10.26
N ASP A 222 -6.84 34.34 -9.64
CA ASP A 222 -6.25 34.97 -8.47
C ASP A 222 -6.18 33.96 -7.32
N ARG A 223 -4.95 33.61 -6.92
CA ARG A 223 -4.60 32.71 -5.80
C ARG A 223 -4.90 31.22 -6.01
N ILE A 224 -5.42 30.81 -7.16
CA ILE A 224 -5.68 29.39 -7.48
C ILE A 224 -4.73 28.98 -8.62
N PHE A 225 -3.99 27.90 -8.38
CA PHE A 225 -3.09 27.31 -9.36
C PHE A 225 -3.66 25.95 -9.74
N LEU A 226 -3.92 25.76 -11.04
CA LEU A 226 -4.37 24.48 -11.55
C LEU A 226 -3.17 23.76 -12.16
N HIS A 227 -2.89 22.57 -11.65
CA HIS A 227 -1.86 21.69 -12.18
C HIS A 227 -2.52 20.56 -12.95
N ARG A 228 -2.18 20.42 -14.23
CA ARG A 228 -2.62 19.31 -15.07
C ARG A 228 -1.44 18.40 -15.33
N LEU A 229 -1.58 17.12 -15.00
CA LEU A 229 -0.60 16.10 -15.36
C LEU A 229 -0.54 15.98 -16.90
N VAL A 230 0.65 16.15 -17.46
CA VAL A 230 0.93 16.08 -18.90
C VAL A 230 1.53 14.73 -19.25
N ASP A 231 2.54 14.31 -18.50
CA ASP A 231 3.21 13.03 -18.69
C ASP A 231 3.59 12.41 -17.35
N VAL A 232 3.60 11.08 -17.30
CA VAL A 232 4.05 10.32 -16.14
C VAL A 232 4.74 9.04 -16.62
N ARG A 233 5.96 8.82 -16.13
CA ARG A 233 6.79 7.68 -16.54
C ARG A 233 7.70 7.20 -15.43
N PHE A 234 8.14 5.96 -15.56
CA PHE A 234 9.19 5.38 -14.74
C PHE A 234 10.57 5.74 -15.33
N GLU A 235 11.47 6.26 -14.50
CA GLU A 235 12.87 6.52 -14.83
C GLU A 235 13.79 5.70 -13.93
N HIS A 236 14.82 5.10 -14.52
CA HIS A 236 15.85 4.36 -13.77
C HIS A 236 16.90 5.32 -13.21
N SER A 237 17.34 5.05 -11.99
CA SER A 237 18.37 5.81 -11.27
C SER A 237 19.32 4.87 -10.56
N ASP A 238 20.62 5.19 -10.61
CA ASP A 238 21.66 4.52 -9.82
C ASP A 238 22.04 5.30 -8.55
N LEU A 239 21.27 6.35 -8.23
CA LEU A 239 21.46 7.21 -7.05
C LEU A 239 20.50 6.87 -5.90
N GLY A 240 19.80 5.74 -5.99
CA GLY A 240 18.80 5.32 -5.03
C GLY A 240 17.37 5.78 -5.36
N CYS A 241 16.47 5.42 -4.45
CA CYS A 241 15.05 5.71 -4.53
C CYS A 241 14.76 7.10 -3.98
N THR A 242 13.88 7.82 -4.66
CA THR A 242 13.42 9.14 -4.25
C THR A 242 12.00 9.05 -3.72
N MET A 243 11.64 9.99 -2.84
CA MET A 243 10.24 10.20 -2.50
C MET A 243 9.51 10.82 -3.68
#